data_AF-A0AB34IZY7-F1
#
_entry.id   AF-A0AB34IZY7-F1
#
_cell.length_a   1.000
_cell.length_b   1.000
_cell.length_c   1.000
_cell.angle_alpha   90.00
_cell.angle_beta   90.00
_cell.angle_gamma   90.00
#
_symmetry.space_group_name_H-M   'P 1'
#
loop_
_entity.id
_entity.type
_entity.pdbx_description
1 polymer ?
#
loop_
_entity_poly.entity_id
_entity_poly.type
_entity_poly.pdbx_seq_one_letter_code
_entity_poly.pdbx_strand_id
1 'polypeptide(L)'
;MSSGKKKPEDEESIWQDSDIRFDTHGSALELRPGEVRIDSINSVEDTKGNNGEKGSLSITNLRLIWVCHRNPRVNLSIGYNAVASINIRSANSRLRGNTQALYVMTKFNKSRFEFVFTNLVRQSPRLFTTVQAVYRAYDTSRLYRDLKLRGAIIKNKQLVLLPNEQVYNKVSGVWNLSSDQGNLGTFFISNVRVVWHANLAENFNVSIPYMQMKVVRVRDSKFGQALVIETNQRCGGYILGFRVDPVEQLQVVFQEVLSLHQVFANTPIFGVDFSMEEKPPPLAELTVDRLQDDLEIVDSDSSAHPHTAYFADRDNSKVERDVVYSNELGLAIEKLPEGVTAKSLWSVV
;
A
#
# COMPACT_ATOMS: atom_id res chain seq x y z
N MET A 1 31.52 -23.31 -17.97
CA MET A 1 31.41 -22.21 -16.98
C MET A 1 30.26 -21.32 -17.42
N SER A 2 29.05 -21.60 -16.91
CA SER A 2 27.86 -20.81 -17.23
C SER A 2 27.84 -19.60 -16.29
N SER A 3 27.93 -18.40 -16.84
CA SER A 3 27.76 -17.15 -16.11
C SER A 3 26.29 -17.04 -15.70
N GLY A 4 26.00 -17.50 -14.47
CA GLY A 4 24.73 -17.25 -13.82
C GLY A 4 24.55 -15.74 -13.69
N LYS A 5 23.71 -15.15 -14.56
CA LYS A 5 23.20 -13.80 -14.37
C LYS A 5 22.50 -13.79 -13.01
N LYS A 6 23.06 -13.05 -12.03
CA LYS A 6 22.34 -12.68 -10.82
C LYS A 6 21.03 -12.04 -11.27
N LYS A 7 19.88 -12.64 -10.91
CA LYS A 7 18.59 -11.95 -10.98
C LYS A 7 18.73 -10.63 -10.19
N PRO A 8 18.28 -9.48 -10.73
CA PRO A 8 18.30 -8.24 -9.99
C PRO A 8 17.50 -8.42 -8.69
N GLU A 9 18.07 -7.99 -7.56
CA GLU A 9 17.51 -8.17 -6.21
C GLU A 9 16.11 -7.56 -6.01
N ASP A 10 15.61 -6.78 -6.98
CA ASP A 10 14.32 -6.09 -6.94
C ASP A 10 13.16 -6.85 -7.62
N GLU A 11 13.41 -7.94 -8.36
CA GLU A 11 12.34 -8.68 -9.07
C GLU A 11 11.44 -9.52 -8.14
N GLU A 12 11.87 -9.83 -6.92
CA GLU A 12 11.10 -10.65 -5.97
C GLU A 12 10.17 -9.85 -5.05
N SER A 13 10.31 -8.52 -5.00
CA SER A 13 9.53 -7.70 -4.08
C SER A 13 8.21 -7.25 -4.72
N ILE A 14 7.12 -7.42 -3.96
CA ILE A 14 5.76 -7.05 -4.38
C ILE A 14 5.71 -5.54 -4.61
N TRP A 15 5.41 -5.13 -5.83
CA TRP A 15 5.31 -3.71 -6.20
C TRP A 15 3.88 -3.29 -6.48
N GLN A 16 3.01 -4.24 -6.85
CA GLN A 16 1.68 -3.98 -7.37
C GLN A 16 0.81 -3.15 -6.43
N ASP A 17 0.96 -3.33 -5.12
CA ASP A 17 0.19 -2.59 -4.13
C ASP A 17 0.84 -1.27 -3.70
N SER A 18 2.11 -1.05 -4.03
CA SER A 18 2.93 0.02 -3.47
C SER A 18 3.38 1.06 -4.49
N ASP A 19 3.55 0.67 -5.76
CA ASP A 19 4.00 1.59 -6.81
C ASP A 19 2.83 2.17 -7.61
N ILE A 20 3.12 3.31 -8.25
CA ILE A 20 2.33 3.85 -9.34
C ILE A 20 3.15 3.72 -10.62
N ARG A 21 2.59 3.08 -11.65
CA ARG A 21 3.24 2.92 -12.95
C ARG A 21 2.35 3.40 -14.09
N PHE A 22 3.00 3.98 -15.08
CA PHE A 22 2.41 4.52 -16.30
C PHE A 22 2.92 3.70 -17.49
N ASP A 23 2.09 3.49 -18.49
CA ASP A 23 2.43 2.89 -19.79
C ASP A 23 3.23 1.59 -19.66
N THR A 24 2.78 0.74 -18.73
CA THR A 24 3.45 -0.51 -18.37
C THR A 24 3.20 -1.57 -19.44
N HIS A 25 4.19 -2.43 -19.67
CA HIS A 25 4.03 -3.56 -20.58
C HIS A 25 2.90 -4.49 -20.12
N GLY A 26 2.12 -5.06 -21.06
CA GLY A 26 0.94 -5.86 -20.74
C GLY A 26 1.20 -7.01 -19.76
N SER A 27 2.36 -7.67 -19.85
CA SER A 27 2.75 -8.74 -18.92
C SER A 27 2.88 -8.31 -17.47
N ALA A 28 3.18 -7.03 -17.20
CA ALA A 28 3.25 -6.49 -15.84
C ALA A 28 1.87 -6.01 -15.30
N LEU A 29 0.85 -5.97 -16.16
CA LEU A 29 -0.54 -5.74 -15.79
C LEU A 29 -1.28 -7.05 -15.45
N GLU A 30 -0.70 -8.20 -15.79
CA GLU A 30 -1.24 -9.50 -15.39
C GLU A 30 -1.31 -9.60 -13.86
N LEU A 31 -2.33 -10.33 -13.40
CA LEU A 31 -2.54 -10.54 -11.97
C LEU A 31 -1.43 -11.43 -11.43
N ARG A 32 -0.74 -10.97 -10.39
CA ARG A 32 0.25 -11.78 -9.70
C ARG A 32 -0.42 -12.90 -8.89
N PRO A 33 0.33 -13.91 -8.44
CA PRO A 33 -0.18 -14.84 -7.44
C PRO A 33 -0.72 -14.11 -6.20
N GLY A 34 -1.92 -14.49 -5.78
CA GLY A 34 -2.72 -13.88 -4.70
C GLY A 34 -3.42 -12.56 -5.07
N GLU A 35 -3.14 -11.97 -6.24
CA GLU A 35 -3.92 -10.86 -6.77
C GLU A 35 -5.14 -11.39 -7.51
N VAL A 36 -6.32 -10.86 -7.17
CA VAL A 36 -7.59 -11.25 -7.79
C VAL A 36 -8.30 -10.02 -8.33
N ARG A 37 -8.91 -10.14 -9.51
CA ARG A 37 -9.78 -9.11 -10.05
C ARG A 37 -11.14 -9.21 -9.37
N ILE A 38 -11.52 -8.16 -8.67
CA ILE A 38 -12.79 -8.07 -7.93
C ILE A 38 -13.89 -7.57 -8.86
N ASP A 39 -13.60 -6.54 -9.66
CA ASP A 39 -14.57 -5.93 -10.55
C ASP A 39 -13.86 -5.31 -11.77
N SER A 40 -14.63 -5.00 -12.81
CA SER A 40 -14.13 -4.32 -14.01
C SER A 40 -15.20 -3.44 -14.61
N ILE A 41 -14.84 -2.18 -14.81
CA ILE A 41 -15.72 -1.15 -15.34
C ILE A 41 -15.25 -0.79 -16.74
N ASN A 42 -16.06 -1.13 -17.73
CA ASN A 42 -15.83 -0.68 -19.09
C ASN A 42 -16.32 0.74 -19.28
N SER A 43 -15.77 1.41 -20.29
CA SER A 43 -16.19 2.78 -20.65
C SER A 43 -15.87 3.81 -19.58
N VAL A 44 -14.67 3.70 -18.99
CA VAL A 44 -14.13 4.67 -18.06
C VAL A 44 -13.10 5.51 -18.80
N GLU A 45 -13.30 6.82 -18.79
CA GLU A 45 -12.34 7.81 -19.29
C GLU A 45 -11.36 8.18 -18.18
N ASP A 46 -10.07 8.30 -18.50
CA ASP A 46 -9.10 8.99 -17.66
C ASP A 46 -9.11 10.48 -18.04
N THR A 47 -9.83 11.28 -17.25
CA THR A 47 -10.10 12.69 -17.55
C THR A 47 -8.89 13.57 -17.25
N LYS A 48 -7.95 13.12 -16.41
CA LYS A 48 -6.80 13.94 -16.02
C LYS A 48 -5.67 13.85 -17.06
N GLY A 49 -5.19 12.65 -17.35
CA GLY A 49 -4.01 12.48 -18.19
C GLY A 49 -4.30 12.18 -19.66
N ASN A 50 -5.46 11.57 -19.95
CA ASN A 50 -5.83 11.11 -21.29
C ASN A 50 -7.25 11.54 -21.65
N ASN A 51 -7.56 12.83 -21.46
CA ASN A 51 -8.89 13.39 -21.69
C ASN A 51 -9.39 13.09 -23.13
N GLY A 52 -10.58 12.52 -23.26
CA GLY A 52 -11.14 12.04 -24.53
C GLY A 52 -10.85 10.58 -24.87
N GLU A 53 -9.97 9.89 -24.13
CA GLU A 53 -9.67 8.47 -24.35
C GLU A 53 -10.52 7.56 -23.45
N LYS A 54 -11.22 6.63 -24.09
CA LYS A 54 -12.03 5.62 -23.40
C LYS A 54 -11.17 4.40 -23.05
N GLY A 55 -11.32 3.90 -21.84
CA GLY A 55 -10.67 2.68 -21.37
C GLY A 55 -11.56 1.78 -20.53
N SER A 56 -10.90 0.78 -19.94
CA SER A 56 -11.45 -0.13 -18.94
C SER A 56 -10.68 0.04 -17.63
N LEU A 57 -11.41 0.17 -16.52
CA LEU A 57 -10.85 0.26 -15.18
C LEU A 57 -11.09 -1.08 -14.47
N SER A 58 -10.03 -1.83 -14.25
CA SER A 58 -10.05 -3.06 -13.46
C SER A 58 -9.70 -2.77 -12.01
N ILE A 59 -10.48 -3.36 -11.10
CA ILE A 59 -10.36 -3.20 -9.65
C ILE A 59 -9.87 -4.54 -9.11
N THR A 60 -8.63 -4.58 -8.63
CA THR A 60 -8.07 -5.78 -8.00
C THR A 60 -8.07 -5.61 -6.48
N ASN A 61 -7.68 -6.65 -5.77
CA ASN A 61 -7.47 -6.58 -4.32
C ASN A 61 -6.20 -5.80 -3.92
N LEU A 62 -5.32 -5.42 -4.85
CA LEU A 62 -4.06 -4.70 -4.57
C LEU A 62 -3.94 -3.33 -5.24
N ARG A 63 -4.59 -3.14 -6.40
CA ARG A 63 -4.42 -1.95 -7.23
C ARG A 63 -5.61 -1.67 -8.13
N LEU A 64 -5.64 -0.46 -8.65
CA LEU A 64 -6.44 -0.09 -9.82
C LEU A 64 -5.60 -0.20 -11.08
N ILE A 65 -6.19 -0.73 -12.14
CA ILE A 65 -5.55 -0.82 -13.46
C ILE A 65 -6.48 -0.19 -14.48
N TRP A 66 -6.04 0.88 -15.12
CA TRP A 66 -6.77 1.48 -16.25
C TRP A 66 -6.03 1.21 -17.55
N VAL A 67 -6.74 0.76 -18.58
CA VAL A 67 -6.17 0.48 -19.92
C VAL A 67 -7.01 1.15 -20.98
N CYS A 68 -6.37 1.96 -21.83
CA CYS A 68 -7.01 2.60 -22.97
C CYS A 68 -7.45 1.56 -24.02
N HIS A 69 -8.67 1.68 -24.54
CA HIS A 69 -9.19 0.77 -25.57
C HIS A 69 -8.52 0.98 -26.93
N ARG A 70 -8.26 2.23 -27.31
CA ARG A 70 -7.69 2.55 -28.63
C ARG A 70 -6.21 2.16 -28.70
N ASN A 71 -5.48 2.32 -27.60
CA ASN A 71 -4.07 1.95 -27.52
C ASN A 71 -3.74 1.38 -26.13
N PRO A 72 -3.69 0.04 -25.97
CA PRO A 72 -3.39 -0.60 -24.70
C PRO A 72 -2.01 -0.27 -24.10
N ARG A 73 -1.09 0.31 -24.90
CA ARG A 73 0.20 0.81 -24.38
C ARG A 73 0.03 2.00 -23.44
N VAL A 74 -1.09 2.73 -23.56
CA VAL A 74 -1.45 3.80 -22.64
C VAL A 74 -2.26 3.18 -21.50
N ASN A 75 -1.65 3.10 -20.32
CA ASN A 75 -2.26 2.45 -19.16
C ASN A 75 -1.71 2.99 -17.84
N LEU A 76 -2.44 2.71 -16.77
CA LEU A 76 -2.12 3.11 -15.41
C LEU A 76 -2.25 1.90 -14.48
N SER A 77 -1.30 1.74 -13.57
CA SER A 77 -1.36 0.79 -12.45
C SER A 77 -1.12 1.57 -11.15
N ILE A 78 -2.12 1.61 -10.27
CA ILE A 78 -2.12 2.44 -9.05
C ILE A 78 -2.27 1.52 -7.83
N GLY A 79 -1.18 1.27 -7.12
CA GLY A 79 -1.19 0.47 -5.89
C GLY A 79 -1.94 1.15 -4.74
N TYR A 80 -2.74 0.38 -3.99
CA TYR A 80 -3.55 0.92 -2.89
C TYR A 80 -2.74 1.49 -1.72
N ASN A 81 -1.52 1.00 -1.45
CA ASN A 81 -0.66 1.56 -0.41
C ASN A 81 -0.21 3.00 -0.72
N ALA A 82 -0.15 3.36 -2.01
CA ALA A 82 0.16 4.73 -2.44
C ALA A 82 -1.05 5.67 -2.35
N VAL A 83 -2.27 5.14 -2.17
CA VAL A 83 -3.50 5.94 -2.14
C VAL A 83 -3.65 6.63 -0.78
N ALA A 84 -3.79 7.96 -0.83
CA ALA A 84 -4.07 8.81 0.32
C ALA A 84 -5.57 9.06 0.52
N SER A 85 -6.34 9.19 -0.57
CA SER A 85 -7.80 9.30 -0.48
C SER A 85 -8.50 8.93 -1.79
N ILE A 86 -9.74 8.46 -1.66
CA ILE A 86 -10.64 8.14 -2.78
C ILE A 86 -11.97 8.85 -2.57
N ASN A 87 -12.33 9.74 -3.48
CA ASN A 87 -13.55 10.54 -3.40
C ASN A 87 -14.34 10.45 -4.70
N ILE A 88 -15.66 10.59 -4.61
CA ILE A 88 -16.53 10.74 -5.78
C ILE A 88 -16.97 12.20 -5.82
N ARG A 89 -16.72 12.89 -6.92
CA ARG A 89 -17.11 14.30 -7.13
C ARG A 89 -17.67 14.47 -8.53
N SER A 90 -18.36 15.58 -8.78
CA SER A 90 -18.74 15.97 -10.14
C SER A 90 -17.50 16.46 -10.90
N ALA A 91 -17.40 16.13 -12.18
CA ALA A 91 -16.32 16.50 -13.07
C ALA A 91 -16.88 16.74 -14.48
N ASN A 92 -16.23 17.61 -15.25
CA ASN A 92 -16.60 17.87 -16.64
C ASN A 92 -15.78 16.99 -17.59
N SER A 93 -16.41 15.99 -18.21
CA SER A 93 -15.78 15.13 -19.22
C SER A 93 -15.94 15.71 -20.61
N ARG A 94 -14.90 15.65 -21.43
CA ARG A 94 -14.98 16.07 -22.84
C ARG A 94 -15.97 15.23 -23.65
N LEU A 95 -16.13 13.95 -23.28
CA LEU A 95 -17.04 13.03 -23.95
C LEU A 95 -18.50 13.18 -23.48
N ARG A 96 -18.76 13.76 -22.30
CA ARG A 96 -20.09 13.73 -21.67
C ARG A 96 -20.60 15.01 -21.00
N GLY A 97 -19.79 16.03 -20.85
CA GLY A 97 -20.12 17.18 -20.01
C GLY A 97 -20.02 16.84 -18.52
N ASN A 98 -20.82 17.51 -17.69
CA ASN A 98 -20.82 17.31 -16.23
C ASN A 98 -21.34 15.92 -15.82
N THR A 99 -20.55 15.15 -15.08
CA THR A 99 -20.87 13.79 -14.63
C THR A 99 -20.08 13.43 -13.36
N GLN A 100 -20.45 12.35 -12.67
CA GLN A 100 -19.66 11.87 -11.53
C GLN A 100 -18.35 11.22 -11.99
N ALA A 101 -17.27 11.55 -11.28
CA ALA A 101 -15.94 11.00 -11.45
C ALA A 101 -15.34 10.55 -10.12
N LEU A 102 -14.48 9.54 -10.21
CA LEU A 102 -13.68 9.02 -9.12
C LEU A 102 -12.34 9.77 -9.09
N TYR A 103 -12.09 10.44 -7.98
CA TYR A 103 -10.84 11.12 -7.67
C TYR A 103 -9.99 10.23 -6.77
N VAL A 104 -8.82 9.84 -7.25
CA VAL A 104 -7.83 9.06 -6.49
C VAL A 104 -6.61 9.93 -6.26
N MET A 105 -6.42 10.35 -5.00
CA MET A 105 -5.24 11.09 -4.58
C MET A 105 -4.22 10.12 -4.03
N THR A 106 -2.98 10.24 -4.48
CA THR A 106 -1.88 9.35 -4.06
C THR A 106 -0.67 10.14 -3.61
N LYS A 107 0.18 9.49 -2.80
CA LYS A 107 1.53 9.95 -2.49
C LYS A 107 2.50 8.82 -2.81
N PHE A 108 3.41 9.06 -3.75
CA PHE A 108 4.39 8.08 -4.18
C PHE A 108 5.73 8.77 -4.48
N ASN A 109 6.83 8.23 -3.96
CA ASN A 109 8.17 8.80 -4.11
C ASN A 109 8.25 10.31 -3.80
N LYS A 110 7.61 10.73 -2.70
CA LYS A 110 7.46 12.14 -2.25
C LYS A 110 6.64 13.04 -3.17
N SER A 111 6.17 12.54 -4.30
CA SER A 111 5.26 13.25 -5.20
C SER A 111 3.80 12.94 -4.88
N ARG A 112 2.93 13.92 -5.11
CA ARG A 112 1.48 13.73 -5.01
C ARG A 112 0.90 13.65 -6.41
N PHE A 113 0.15 12.58 -6.68
CA PHE A 113 -0.56 12.43 -7.94
C PHE A 113 -2.07 12.45 -7.72
N GLU A 114 -2.80 12.93 -8.72
CA GLU A 114 -4.24 12.94 -8.80
C GLU A 114 -4.67 12.21 -10.08
N PHE A 115 -5.56 11.23 -9.92
CA PHE A 115 -6.19 10.53 -11.03
C PHE A 115 -7.69 10.78 -11.00
N VAL A 116 -8.27 11.07 -12.17
CA VAL A 116 -9.70 11.36 -12.31
C VAL A 116 -10.29 10.41 -13.33
N PHE A 117 -11.16 9.51 -12.87
CA PHE A 117 -11.82 8.52 -13.72
C PHE A 117 -13.29 8.82 -13.87
N THR A 118 -13.74 9.01 -15.11
CA THR A 118 -15.12 9.35 -15.42
C THR A 118 -15.84 8.19 -16.06
N ASN A 119 -17.00 7.79 -15.52
CA ASN A 119 -17.82 6.76 -16.15
C ASN A 119 -18.65 7.33 -17.30
N LEU A 120 -18.51 6.75 -18.49
CA LEU A 120 -19.22 7.19 -19.69
C LEU A 120 -20.64 6.60 -19.80
N VAL A 121 -21.01 5.61 -18.98
CA VAL A 121 -22.35 5.00 -19.01
C VAL A 121 -23.33 5.80 -18.15
N ARG A 122 -24.54 6.07 -18.67
CA ARG A 122 -25.63 6.72 -17.92
C ARG A 122 -26.16 5.77 -16.83
N GLN A 123 -26.54 6.31 -15.66
CA GLN A 123 -27.25 5.60 -14.58
C GLN A 123 -26.51 4.44 -13.88
N SER A 124 -25.17 4.50 -13.76
CA SER A 124 -24.42 3.52 -12.95
C SER A 124 -23.47 4.15 -11.93
N PRO A 125 -24.01 4.83 -10.88
CA PRO A 125 -23.21 5.45 -9.83
C PRO A 125 -22.57 4.44 -8.86
N ARG A 126 -23.05 3.20 -8.83
CA ARG A 126 -22.56 2.12 -7.93
C ARG A 126 -21.18 1.57 -8.29
N LEU A 127 -20.65 1.89 -9.47
CA LEU A 127 -19.39 1.28 -9.92
C LEU A 127 -18.18 1.80 -9.12
N PHE A 128 -18.23 3.05 -8.67
CA PHE A 128 -17.15 3.62 -7.85
C PHE A 128 -17.25 3.29 -6.36
N THR A 129 -18.40 2.82 -5.87
CA THR A 129 -18.53 2.36 -4.49
C THR A 129 -17.74 1.07 -4.24
N THR A 130 -17.62 0.20 -5.25
CA THR A 130 -16.76 -0.99 -5.19
C THR A 130 -15.31 -0.59 -4.92
N VAL A 131 -14.79 0.43 -5.60
CA VAL A 131 -13.41 0.93 -5.39
C VAL A 131 -13.20 1.37 -3.94
N GLN A 132 -14.13 2.15 -3.38
CA GLN A 132 -14.04 2.62 -2.00
C GLN A 132 -14.10 1.46 -0.99
N ALA A 133 -14.97 0.47 -1.22
CA ALA A 133 -15.12 -0.68 -0.34
C ALA A 133 -13.88 -1.58 -0.36
N VAL A 134 -13.34 -1.87 -1.55
CA VAL A 134 -12.10 -2.65 -1.71
C VAL A 134 -10.92 -1.93 -1.09
N TYR A 135 -10.76 -0.62 -1.32
CA TYR A 135 -9.70 0.16 -0.71
C TYR A 135 -9.81 0.17 0.82
N ARG A 136 -11.02 0.28 1.38
CA ARG A 136 -11.23 0.17 2.84
C ARG A 136 -10.80 -1.20 3.36
N ALA A 137 -11.19 -2.29 2.69
CA ALA A 137 -10.78 -3.64 3.07
C ALA A 137 -9.25 -3.80 3.01
N TYR A 138 -8.60 -3.22 2.00
CA TYR A 138 -7.15 -3.13 1.92
C TYR A 138 -6.58 -2.36 3.12
N ASP A 139 -7.04 -1.14 3.40
CA ASP A 139 -6.48 -0.30 4.46
C ASP A 139 -6.67 -0.89 5.87
N THR A 140 -7.80 -1.56 6.14
CA THR A 140 -8.07 -2.19 7.44
C THR A 140 -7.32 -3.50 7.67
N SER A 141 -6.72 -4.09 6.62
CA SER A 141 -6.00 -5.38 6.67
C SER A 141 -4.48 -5.20 6.61
N ARG A 142 -3.95 -4.04 6.99
CA ARG A 142 -2.49 -3.76 6.95
C ARG A 142 -1.64 -4.78 7.70
N LEU A 143 -2.12 -5.41 8.77
CA LEU A 143 -1.31 -6.38 9.55
C LEU A 143 -0.88 -7.65 8.77
N TYR A 144 -1.47 -7.94 7.60
CA TYR A 144 -1.00 -9.00 6.70
C TYR A 144 0.21 -8.62 5.88
N ARG A 145 0.49 -7.31 5.77
CA ARG A 145 1.43 -6.75 4.81
C ARG A 145 2.46 -5.83 5.45
N ASP A 146 2.14 -5.19 6.57
CA ASP A 146 3.02 -4.24 7.24
C ASP A 146 3.69 -4.87 8.46
N LEU A 147 5.01 -4.67 8.58
CA LEU A 147 5.75 -4.96 9.80
C LEU A 147 5.21 -4.09 10.94
N LYS A 148 4.86 -4.71 12.07
CA LYS A 148 4.37 -3.99 13.24
C LYS A 148 5.26 -4.22 14.45
N LEU A 149 5.81 -3.13 14.99
CA LEU A 149 6.47 -3.09 16.29
C LEU A 149 5.50 -2.58 17.35
N ARG A 150 5.51 -3.21 18.53
CA ARG A 150 4.73 -2.80 19.71
C ARG A 150 3.22 -2.63 19.40
N GLY A 151 2.66 -3.60 18.69
CA GLY A 151 1.23 -3.61 18.33
C GLY A 151 0.35 -4.17 19.45
N ALA A 152 -0.94 -3.80 19.46
CA ALA A 152 -1.95 -4.43 20.28
C ALA A 152 -2.42 -5.76 19.65
N ILE A 153 -1.52 -6.75 19.61
CA ILE A 153 -1.72 -8.03 18.91
C ILE A 153 -1.82 -9.23 19.87
N ILE A 154 -1.54 -9.03 21.15
CA ILE A 154 -1.63 -10.06 22.20
C ILE A 154 -2.77 -9.70 23.14
N LYS A 155 -3.58 -10.69 23.50
CA LYS A 155 -4.62 -10.59 24.52
C LYS A 155 -4.58 -11.86 25.37
N ASN A 156 -4.46 -11.70 26.69
CA ASN A 156 -4.39 -12.83 27.63
C ASN A 156 -3.30 -13.86 27.26
N LYS A 157 -2.08 -13.41 26.93
CA LYS A 157 -0.96 -14.28 26.50
C LYS A 157 -1.23 -15.14 25.25
N GLN A 158 -2.21 -14.74 24.43
CA GLN A 158 -2.53 -15.39 23.15
C GLN A 158 -2.52 -14.37 22.03
N LEU A 159 -2.14 -14.83 20.84
CA LEU A 159 -2.18 -14.03 19.63
C LEU A 159 -3.63 -13.75 19.23
N VAL A 160 -3.95 -12.48 18.97
CA VAL A 160 -5.20 -12.09 18.31
C VAL A 160 -5.07 -12.40 16.82
N LEU A 161 -5.77 -13.44 16.39
CA LEU A 161 -5.73 -13.93 15.01
C LEU A 161 -6.44 -12.95 14.08
N LEU A 162 -5.84 -12.74 12.91
CA LEU A 162 -6.49 -12.07 11.79
C LEU A 162 -7.49 -13.04 11.11
N PRO A 163 -8.45 -12.54 10.32
CA PRO A 163 -9.27 -13.40 9.46
C PRO A 163 -8.44 -14.40 8.64
N ASN A 164 -8.84 -15.66 8.53
CA ASN A 164 -8.08 -16.68 7.79
C ASN A 164 -6.62 -16.91 8.29
N GLU A 165 -6.21 -16.34 9.43
CA GLU A 165 -4.93 -16.63 10.07
C GLU A 165 -5.05 -17.89 10.92
N GLN A 166 -4.14 -18.84 10.70
CA GLN A 166 -4.04 -20.09 11.46
C GLN A 166 -2.63 -20.21 12.01
N VAL A 167 -2.52 -20.42 13.33
CA VAL A 167 -1.25 -20.68 14.01
C VAL A 167 -0.90 -22.15 13.82
N TYR A 168 0.26 -22.42 13.22
CA TYR A 168 0.82 -23.76 13.09
C TYR A 168 1.59 -24.16 14.34
N ASN A 169 2.34 -23.23 14.92
CA ASN A 169 3.20 -23.54 16.06
C ASN A 169 3.32 -22.37 17.03
N LYS A 170 3.48 -22.73 18.31
CA LYS A 170 3.70 -21.81 19.42
C LYS A 170 4.96 -22.24 20.16
N VAL A 171 6.02 -21.45 20.04
CA VAL A 171 7.33 -21.77 20.61
C VAL A 171 7.61 -20.85 21.78
N SER A 172 7.63 -21.42 22.98
CA SER A 172 7.98 -20.68 24.20
C SER A 172 9.49 -20.64 24.39
N GLY A 173 9.98 -19.72 25.21
CA GLY A 173 11.40 -19.69 25.58
C GLY A 173 12.30 -19.01 24.54
N VAL A 174 11.72 -18.19 23.66
CA VAL A 174 12.43 -17.54 22.55
C VAL A 174 12.99 -16.21 23.02
N TRP A 175 14.31 -16.07 22.96
CA TRP A 175 15.00 -14.83 23.32
C TRP A 175 15.09 -13.90 22.13
N ASN A 176 14.67 -12.65 22.31
CA ASN A 176 14.94 -11.58 21.36
C ASN A 176 16.32 -10.97 21.64
N LEU A 177 17.17 -10.86 20.61
CA LEU A 177 18.56 -10.40 20.68
C LEU A 177 18.77 -8.95 20.21
N SER A 178 17.70 -8.17 20.04
CA SER A 178 17.76 -6.78 19.60
C SER A 178 18.12 -5.77 20.70
N SER A 179 18.22 -6.21 21.95
CA SER A 179 18.58 -5.38 23.11
C SER A 179 19.77 -5.96 23.89
N ASP A 180 20.51 -5.10 24.59
CA ASP A 180 21.70 -5.48 25.39
C ASP A 180 21.38 -6.51 26.49
N GLN A 181 20.15 -6.47 27.00
CA GLN A 181 19.56 -7.52 27.81
C GLN A 181 18.55 -8.26 26.94
N GLY A 182 18.80 -9.54 26.65
CA GLY A 182 17.87 -10.36 25.88
C GLY A 182 16.50 -10.41 26.57
N ASN A 183 15.42 -10.40 25.80
CA ASN A 183 14.07 -10.51 26.35
C ASN A 183 13.52 -11.91 26.09
N LEU A 184 13.07 -12.60 27.13
CA LEU A 184 12.42 -13.90 27.01
C LEU A 184 10.97 -13.74 26.57
N GLY A 185 10.59 -14.47 25.53
CA GLY A 185 9.28 -14.37 24.92
C GLY A 185 8.76 -15.66 24.32
N THR A 186 7.71 -15.49 23.54
CA THR A 186 7.00 -16.57 22.86
C THR A 186 6.83 -16.21 21.38
N PHE A 187 7.13 -17.16 20.51
CA PHE A 187 6.81 -17.12 19.08
C PHE A 187 5.45 -17.73 18.80
N PHE A 188 4.74 -17.12 17.87
CA PHE A 188 3.62 -17.69 17.14
C PHE A 188 3.99 -17.70 15.65
N ILE A 189 3.92 -18.87 15.04
CA ILE A 189 4.20 -19.08 13.62
C ILE A 189 2.87 -19.40 12.95
N SER A 190 2.39 -18.51 12.09
CA SER A 190 1.12 -18.67 11.37
C SER A 190 1.32 -18.83 9.87
N ASN A 191 0.23 -19.01 9.13
CA ASN A 191 0.24 -19.04 7.66
C ASN A 191 0.54 -17.68 6.99
N VAL A 192 0.49 -16.56 7.71
CA VAL A 192 0.65 -15.21 7.13
C VAL A 192 1.80 -14.40 7.74
N ARG A 193 2.22 -14.70 8.97
CA ARG A 193 3.24 -13.93 9.68
C ARG A 193 3.89 -14.72 10.82
N VAL A 194 5.03 -14.23 11.27
CA VAL A 194 5.67 -14.65 12.53
C VAL A 194 5.51 -13.55 13.55
N VAL A 195 5.01 -13.88 14.74
CA VAL A 195 4.83 -12.93 15.85
C VAL A 195 5.65 -13.36 17.05
N TRP A 196 6.43 -12.44 17.60
CA TRP A 196 7.11 -12.62 18.87
C TRP A 196 6.61 -11.58 19.88
N HIS A 197 6.39 -11.97 21.13
CA HIS A 197 6.17 -11.04 22.24
C HIS A 197 6.96 -11.44 23.48
N ALA A 198 7.38 -10.47 24.28
CA ALA A 198 7.98 -10.72 25.58
C ALA A 198 6.94 -11.25 26.58
N ASN A 199 7.36 -12.15 27.46
CA ASN A 199 6.47 -12.78 28.44
C ASN A 199 6.14 -11.86 29.63
N LEU A 200 7.06 -10.94 29.97
CA LEU A 200 6.90 -9.99 31.08
C LEU A 200 6.30 -8.64 30.63
N ALA A 201 6.27 -8.38 29.33
CA ALA A 201 5.80 -7.13 28.75
C ALA A 201 5.16 -7.39 27.38
N GLU A 202 3.86 -7.69 27.35
CA GLU A 202 3.16 -8.07 26.11
C GLU A 202 3.19 -6.98 25.04
N ASN A 203 3.31 -5.70 25.43
CA ASN A 203 3.47 -4.57 24.51
C ASN A 203 4.85 -4.53 23.83
N PHE A 204 5.84 -5.27 24.35
CA PHE A 204 7.11 -5.48 23.68
C PHE A 204 7.00 -6.69 22.76
N ASN A 205 6.50 -6.43 21.55
CA ASN A 205 6.25 -7.44 20.53
C ASN A 205 6.63 -6.96 19.14
N VAL A 206 6.73 -7.92 18.23
CA VAL A 206 6.92 -7.70 16.79
C VAL A 206 6.07 -8.70 16.01
N SER A 207 5.39 -8.21 14.98
CA SER A 207 4.63 -8.99 14.00
C SER A 207 5.28 -8.79 12.63
N ILE A 208 5.82 -9.86 12.06
CA ILE A 208 6.60 -9.88 10.82
C ILE A 208 5.81 -10.67 9.76
N PRO A 209 5.08 -10.02 8.85
CA PRO A 209 4.45 -10.71 7.74
C PRO A 209 5.47 -11.33 6.80
N TYR A 210 5.15 -12.49 6.23
CA TYR A 210 6.02 -13.14 5.25
C TYR A 210 6.31 -12.24 4.04
N MET A 211 5.34 -11.43 3.63
CA MET A 211 5.48 -10.41 2.59
C MET A 211 6.64 -9.42 2.84
N GLN A 212 7.03 -9.18 4.09
CA GLN A 212 8.09 -8.25 4.45
C GLN A 212 9.44 -8.91 4.67
N MET A 213 9.52 -10.25 4.71
CA MET A 213 10.78 -10.95 4.89
C MET A 213 11.58 -10.91 3.59
N LYS A 214 12.84 -10.46 3.68
CA LYS A 214 13.83 -10.53 2.60
C LYS A 214 14.65 -11.80 2.73
N VAL A 215 15.16 -12.08 3.93
CA VAL A 215 16.01 -13.26 4.20
C VAL A 215 15.68 -13.85 5.55
N VAL A 216 15.57 -15.18 5.60
CA VAL A 216 15.51 -15.96 6.84
C VAL A 216 16.70 -16.90 6.86
N ARG A 217 17.50 -16.88 7.92
CA ARG A 217 18.71 -17.71 8.05
C ARG A 217 19.11 -17.91 9.50
N VAL A 218 19.94 -18.93 9.75
CA VAL A 218 20.63 -19.10 11.04
C VAL A 218 22.01 -18.46 10.97
N ARG A 219 22.40 -17.71 12.01
CA ARG A 219 23.76 -17.15 12.15
C ARG A 219 24.25 -17.30 13.58
N ASP A 220 25.58 -17.37 13.72
CA ASP A 220 26.22 -17.28 15.03
C ASP A 220 26.07 -15.86 15.61
N SER A 221 25.80 -15.79 16.90
CA SER A 221 25.75 -14.56 17.69
C SER A 221 26.62 -14.69 18.93
N LYS A 222 26.82 -13.58 19.66
CA LYS A 222 27.51 -13.59 20.97
C LYS A 222 26.86 -14.53 21.99
N PHE A 223 25.60 -14.90 21.77
CA PHE A 223 24.77 -15.69 22.68
C PHE A 223 24.47 -17.11 22.17
N GLY A 224 25.20 -17.57 21.14
CA GLY A 224 24.96 -18.84 20.44
C GLY A 224 24.29 -18.64 19.08
N GLN A 225 23.89 -19.73 18.44
CA GLN A 225 23.17 -19.67 17.16
C GLN A 225 21.80 -19.01 17.31
N ALA A 226 21.43 -18.19 16.33
CA ALA A 226 20.18 -17.45 16.32
C ALA A 226 19.51 -17.46 14.95
N LEU A 227 18.19 -17.50 14.95
CA LEU A 227 17.35 -17.23 13.80
C LEU A 227 17.43 -15.73 13.50
N VAL A 228 17.81 -15.37 12.29
CA VAL A 228 17.87 -14.00 11.80
C VAL A 228 16.85 -13.83 10.70
N ILE A 229 15.91 -12.91 10.91
CA ILE A 229 14.93 -12.47 9.92
C ILE A 229 15.29 -11.05 9.50
N GLU A 230 15.67 -10.88 8.24
CA GLU A 230 15.87 -9.58 7.63
C GLU A 230 14.63 -9.18 6.85
N THR A 231 14.20 -7.92 7.01
CA THR A 231 13.03 -7.39 6.30
C THR A 231 13.43 -6.54 5.10
N ASN A 232 12.53 -6.36 4.14
CA ASN A 232 12.74 -5.54 2.96
C ASN A 232 13.12 -4.08 3.32
N GLN A 233 13.97 -3.44 2.50
CA GLN A 233 14.44 -2.07 2.76
C GLN A 233 13.28 -1.07 2.84
N ARG A 234 12.23 -1.29 2.05
CA ARG A 234 11.02 -0.45 2.02
C ARG A 234 10.27 -0.38 3.35
N CYS A 235 10.40 -1.41 4.20
CA CYS A 235 9.80 -1.43 5.52
C CYS A 235 10.81 -1.13 6.66
N GLY A 236 11.98 -0.57 6.34
CA GLY A 236 12.98 -0.14 7.31
C GLY A 236 14.24 -0.99 7.40
N GLY A 237 14.30 -2.14 6.69
CA GLY A 237 15.53 -2.94 6.63
C GLY A 237 15.95 -3.53 7.99
N TYR A 238 14.98 -3.90 8.83
CA TYR A 238 15.23 -4.46 10.15
C TYR A 238 15.96 -5.81 10.07
N ILE A 239 16.87 -6.04 11.02
CA ILE A 239 17.53 -7.31 11.26
C ILE A 239 17.10 -7.79 12.64
N LEU A 240 16.27 -8.82 12.68
CA LEU A 240 15.66 -9.33 13.91
C LEU A 240 16.28 -10.68 14.27
N GLY A 241 16.95 -10.75 15.42
CA GLY A 241 17.65 -11.94 15.90
C GLY A 241 16.90 -12.61 17.05
N PHE A 242 16.73 -13.93 16.96
CA PHE A 242 16.02 -14.74 17.95
C PHE A 242 16.81 -15.99 18.30
N ARG A 243 17.11 -16.20 19.58
CA ARG A 243 17.69 -17.46 20.07
C ARG A 243 16.59 -18.38 20.56
N VAL A 244 16.70 -19.65 20.19
CA VAL A 244 15.82 -20.74 20.62
C VAL A 244 16.72 -21.84 21.16
N ASP A 245 16.41 -22.32 22.36
CA ASP A 245 17.17 -23.36 23.05
C ASP A 245 16.25 -24.60 23.24
N PRO A 246 16.73 -25.83 22.95
CA PRO A 246 18.07 -26.15 22.46
C PRO A 246 18.22 -25.92 20.95
N VAL A 247 19.44 -26.01 20.41
CA VAL A 247 19.76 -25.68 19.01
C VAL A 247 18.99 -26.56 18.01
N GLU A 248 18.64 -27.79 18.37
CA GLU A 248 17.82 -28.66 17.53
C GLU A 248 16.44 -28.04 17.29
N GLN A 249 15.84 -27.42 18.31
CA GLN A 249 14.57 -26.72 18.19
C GLN A 249 14.70 -25.46 17.33
N LEU A 250 15.83 -24.75 17.42
CA LEU A 250 16.14 -23.62 16.54
C LEU A 250 16.10 -24.04 15.06
N GLN A 251 16.70 -25.19 14.72
CA GLN A 251 16.70 -25.69 13.34
C GLN A 251 15.29 -26.06 12.86
N VAL A 252 14.47 -26.67 13.71
CA VAL A 252 13.06 -26.96 13.40
C VAL A 252 12.28 -25.68 13.12
N VAL A 253 12.40 -24.68 14.00
CA VAL A 253 11.73 -23.37 13.84
C VAL A 253 12.20 -22.66 12.57
N PHE A 254 13.50 -22.70 12.28
CA PHE A 254 14.05 -22.13 11.06
C PHE A 254 13.45 -22.78 9.80
N GLN A 255 13.42 -24.11 9.73
CA GLN A 255 12.85 -24.83 8.59
C GLN A 255 11.35 -24.56 8.45
N GLU A 256 10.61 -24.48 9.55
CA GLU A 256 9.18 -24.17 9.54
C GLU A 256 8.90 -22.78 8.98
N VAL A 257 9.58 -21.75 9.51
CA VAL A 257 9.45 -20.36 9.03
C VAL A 257 9.86 -20.25 7.56
N LEU A 258 10.95 -20.90 7.15
CA LEU A 258 11.42 -20.90 5.77
C LEU A 258 10.42 -21.56 4.83
N SER A 259 9.87 -22.72 5.21
CA SER A 259 8.88 -23.44 4.41
C SER A 259 7.60 -22.63 4.23
N LEU A 260 7.09 -22.04 5.32
CA LEU A 260 5.89 -21.21 5.26
C LEU A 260 6.13 -19.93 4.45
N HIS A 261 7.31 -19.32 4.55
CA HIS A 261 7.69 -18.17 3.71
C HIS A 261 7.68 -18.52 2.22
N GLN A 262 8.21 -19.70 1.84
CA GLN A 262 8.18 -20.20 0.46
C GLN A 262 6.76 -20.52 -0.03
N VAL A 263 5.92 -21.14 0.81
CA VAL A 263 4.51 -21.40 0.49
C VAL A 263 3.77 -20.08 0.29
N PHE A 264 3.97 -19.11 1.18
CA PHE A 264 3.37 -17.78 1.07
C PHE A 264 3.78 -17.07 -0.23
N ALA A 265 5.04 -17.19 -0.66
CA ALA A 265 5.48 -16.57 -1.91
C ALA A 265 4.73 -17.09 -3.16
N ASN A 266 4.30 -18.36 -3.13
CA ASN A 266 3.55 -18.98 -4.23
C ASN A 266 2.04 -18.70 -4.15
N THR A 267 1.47 -18.68 -2.93
CA THR A 267 0.04 -18.44 -2.71
C THR A 267 -0.18 -17.40 -1.60
N PRO A 268 0.14 -16.12 -1.85
CA PRO A 268 0.13 -15.11 -0.81
C PRO A 268 -1.30 -14.74 -0.41
N ILE A 269 -1.52 -14.62 0.90
CA ILE A 269 -2.76 -14.12 1.48
C ILE A 269 -2.53 -12.66 1.86
N PHE A 270 -3.12 -11.74 1.09
CA PHE A 270 -2.97 -10.31 1.34
C PHE A 270 -3.95 -9.76 2.38
N GLY A 271 -4.92 -10.54 2.85
CA GLY A 271 -5.89 -10.12 3.87
C GLY A 271 -7.02 -9.21 3.37
N VAL A 272 -7.12 -9.01 2.05
CA VAL A 272 -8.17 -8.20 1.43
C VAL A 272 -9.33 -9.12 1.06
N ASP A 273 -10.22 -9.33 2.02
CA ASP A 273 -11.46 -10.06 1.81
C ASP A 273 -12.53 -9.09 1.31
N PHE A 274 -13.11 -9.40 0.15
CA PHE A 274 -14.25 -8.68 -0.40
C PHE A 274 -15.26 -9.68 -0.93
N SER A 275 -16.41 -9.75 -0.29
CA SER A 275 -17.62 -10.37 -0.84
C SER A 275 -18.53 -9.26 -1.37
N MET A 276 -19.08 -9.45 -2.57
CA MET A 276 -20.15 -8.57 -3.03
C MET A 276 -21.37 -8.78 -2.11
N GLU A 277 -21.66 -7.83 -1.22
CA GLU A 277 -22.93 -7.83 -0.49
C GLU A 277 -24.09 -7.79 -1.50
N GLU A 278 -25.09 -8.66 -1.31
CA GLU A 278 -26.34 -8.56 -2.04
C GLU A 278 -26.98 -7.19 -1.82
N LYS A 279 -27.35 -6.54 -2.93
CA LYS A 279 -28.01 -5.23 -3.05
C LYS A 279 -28.40 -4.58 -1.71
N PRO A 280 -27.59 -3.68 -1.14
CA PRO A 280 -28.10 -2.73 -0.18
C PRO A 280 -29.16 -1.83 -0.86
N PRO A 281 -30.15 -1.29 -0.11
CA PRO A 281 -31.23 -0.48 -0.66
C PRO A 281 -30.71 0.79 -1.37
N PRO A 282 -31.53 1.42 -2.23
CA PRO A 282 -31.11 2.56 -3.04
C PRO A 282 -30.56 3.71 -2.18
N LEU A 283 -29.46 4.32 -2.64
CA LEU A 283 -28.75 5.46 -2.01
C LEU A 283 -29.61 6.74 -1.79
N ALA A 284 -30.89 6.73 -2.17
CA ALA A 284 -31.79 7.86 -2.05
C ALA A 284 -32.11 8.25 -0.59
N GLU A 285 -31.80 7.40 0.39
CA GLU A 285 -32.13 7.63 1.80
C GLU A 285 -30.92 8.10 2.66
N LEU A 286 -29.73 8.28 2.08
CA LEU A 286 -28.50 8.58 2.84
C LEU A 286 -27.72 9.82 2.34
N THR A 287 -28.28 10.63 1.45
CA THR A 287 -27.58 11.81 0.93
C THR A 287 -27.77 13.03 1.84
N VAL A 288 -26.68 13.49 2.43
CA VAL A 288 -26.53 14.88 2.90
C VAL A 288 -25.88 15.67 1.77
N ASP A 289 -26.52 16.76 1.33
CA ASP A 289 -25.97 17.64 0.32
C ASP A 289 -24.63 18.21 0.78
N ARG A 290 -23.56 17.90 0.05
CA ARG A 290 -22.24 18.52 0.22
C ARG A 290 -22.13 19.70 -0.74
N LEU A 291 -21.64 20.83 -0.22
CA LEU A 291 -21.28 22.01 -1.01
C LEU A 291 -20.31 21.61 -2.14
N GLN A 292 -20.65 22.01 -3.36
CA GLN A 292 -19.88 21.79 -4.58
C GLN A 292 -18.61 22.66 -4.55
N ASP A 293 -17.44 22.03 -4.69
CA ASP A 293 -16.24 22.70 -5.19
C ASP A 293 -16.17 22.45 -6.69
N ASP A 294 -16.47 23.48 -7.49
CA ASP A 294 -16.26 23.46 -8.94
C ASP A 294 -14.76 23.50 -9.22
N LEU A 295 -14.19 22.35 -9.60
CA LEU A 295 -12.80 22.25 -10.05
C LEU A 295 -12.76 22.25 -11.58
N GLU A 296 -12.21 23.32 -12.15
CA GLU A 296 -11.89 23.39 -13.58
C GLU A 296 -10.74 22.43 -13.92
N ILE A 297 -11.05 21.45 -14.77
CA ILE A 297 -10.08 20.56 -15.42
C ILE A 297 -9.48 21.34 -16.59
N VAL A 298 -8.19 21.66 -16.50
CA VAL A 298 -7.48 22.39 -17.55
C VAL A 298 -6.86 21.39 -18.51
N ASP A 299 -7.15 21.53 -19.81
CA ASP A 299 -6.50 20.74 -20.87
C ASP A 299 -5.00 21.07 -20.88
N SER A 300 -4.16 20.09 -20.56
CA SER A 300 -2.70 20.21 -20.68
C SER A 300 -2.24 19.79 -22.07
N ASP A 301 -1.69 20.72 -22.85
CA ASP A 301 -1.12 20.42 -24.17
C ASP A 301 0.07 19.44 -24.08
N SER A 302 -0.01 18.41 -24.92
CA SER A 302 0.84 17.23 -24.98
C SER A 302 2.28 17.54 -25.43
N SER A 303 3.21 17.66 -24.48
CA SER A 303 4.65 17.41 -24.73
C SER A 303 5.48 16.95 -23.51
N ALA A 304 4.84 16.67 -22.36
CA ALA A 304 5.53 16.22 -21.14
C ALA A 304 5.55 14.69 -20.99
N HIS A 305 6.45 14.17 -20.14
CA HIS A 305 6.47 12.76 -19.78
C HIS A 305 5.11 12.29 -19.20
N PRO A 306 4.65 11.04 -19.43
CA PRO A 306 3.29 10.59 -19.09
C PRO A 306 2.86 10.84 -17.64
N HIS A 307 3.79 10.77 -16.68
CA HIS A 307 3.50 10.98 -15.26
C HIS A 307 3.26 12.45 -14.89
N THR A 308 3.73 13.41 -15.69
CA THR A 308 3.66 14.85 -15.39
C THR A 308 2.22 15.38 -15.44
N ALA A 309 1.37 14.82 -16.31
CA ALA A 309 -0.04 15.21 -16.42
C ALA A 309 -0.85 14.93 -15.14
N TYR A 310 -0.34 14.07 -14.25
CA TYR A 310 -1.04 13.59 -13.07
C TYR A 310 -0.58 14.26 -11.77
N PHE A 311 0.32 15.23 -11.79
CA PHE A 311 0.69 15.93 -10.56
C PHE A 311 -0.53 16.64 -9.94
N ALA A 312 -0.71 16.44 -8.63
CA ALA A 312 -1.79 17.07 -7.88
C ALA A 312 -1.58 18.58 -7.72
N ASP A 313 -0.32 19.00 -7.65
CA ASP A 313 0.07 20.40 -7.51
C ASP A 313 0.48 20.94 -8.90
N ARG A 314 -0.11 22.08 -9.32
CA ARG A 314 0.04 22.64 -10.69
C ARG A 314 1.47 23.07 -11.05
N ASP A 315 2.37 23.18 -10.08
CA ASP A 315 3.79 23.48 -10.29
C ASP A 315 4.63 22.21 -10.18
N ASN A 316 5.14 21.74 -11.32
CA ASN A 316 6.07 20.62 -11.48
C ASN A 316 7.41 20.76 -10.71
N SER A 317 7.58 21.82 -9.91
CA SER A 317 8.86 22.30 -9.39
C SER A 317 8.93 22.47 -7.87
N LYS A 318 7.89 22.11 -7.11
CA LYS A 318 8.00 22.09 -5.64
C LYS A 318 8.91 20.96 -5.19
N VAL A 319 10.22 21.24 -5.18
CA VAL A 319 11.15 20.64 -4.24
C VAL A 319 10.52 20.81 -2.86
N GLU A 320 10.18 19.72 -2.17
CA GLU A 320 9.76 19.77 -0.76
C GLU A 320 10.78 20.64 -0.02
N ARG A 321 10.37 21.85 0.39
CA ARG A 321 11.26 22.74 1.13
C ARG A 321 11.25 22.32 2.59
N ASP A 322 12.37 22.58 3.26
CA ASP A 322 12.52 22.24 4.67
C ASP A 322 11.41 22.84 5.52
N VAL A 323 10.97 22.09 6.53
CA VAL A 323 10.02 22.57 7.53
C VAL A 323 10.79 23.36 8.60
N VAL A 324 10.41 24.62 8.81
CA VAL A 324 11.04 25.55 9.76
C VAL A 324 10.02 26.08 10.76
N TYR A 325 10.48 26.47 11.95
CA TYR A 325 9.62 27.13 12.94
C TYR A 325 9.41 28.60 12.56
N SER A 326 8.15 29.01 12.42
CA SER A 326 7.77 30.42 12.25
C SER A 326 7.49 31.05 13.61
N ASN A 327 8.35 31.98 14.03
CA ASN A 327 8.12 32.78 15.24
C ASN A 327 6.85 33.64 15.14
N GLU A 328 6.48 34.07 13.93
CA GLU A 328 5.29 34.91 13.69
C GLU A 328 4.00 34.13 13.92
N LEU A 329 3.95 32.87 13.49
CA LEU A 329 2.75 32.04 13.58
C LEU A 329 2.76 31.09 14.79
N GLY A 330 3.91 30.88 15.44
CA GLY A 330 4.08 29.87 16.48
C GLY A 330 3.93 28.44 15.97
N LEU A 331 4.12 28.22 14.67
CA LEU A 331 3.86 26.94 13.98
C LEU A 331 5.08 26.50 13.15
N ALA A 332 5.17 25.20 12.91
CA ALA A 332 6.06 24.65 11.89
C ALA A 332 5.44 24.89 10.50
N ILE A 333 6.19 25.54 9.61
CA ILE A 333 5.75 25.87 8.24
C ILE A 333 6.79 25.42 7.21
N GLU A 334 6.36 25.24 5.97
CA GLU A 334 7.30 25.11 4.84
C GLU A 334 8.15 26.39 4.71
N LYS A 335 9.47 26.25 4.49
CA LYS A 335 10.37 27.38 4.32
C LYS A 335 9.89 28.28 3.18
N LEU A 336 9.62 29.54 3.52
CA LEU A 336 9.18 30.55 2.56
C LEU A 336 10.30 30.90 1.56
N PRO A 337 9.96 31.30 0.32
CA PRO A 337 10.95 31.82 -0.62
C PRO A 337 11.71 33.02 -0.03
N GLU A 338 12.93 33.26 -0.50
CA GLU A 338 13.69 34.45 -0.11
C GLU A 338 12.89 35.73 -0.41
N GLY A 339 12.83 36.64 0.57
CA GLY A 339 12.09 37.91 0.46
C GLY A 339 10.57 37.81 0.70
N VAL A 340 10.02 36.62 0.92
CA VAL A 340 8.58 36.43 1.16
C VAL A 340 8.30 36.22 2.66
N THR A 341 7.29 36.91 3.18
CA THR A 341 6.83 36.79 4.58
C THR A 341 5.45 36.13 4.67
N ALA A 342 5.09 35.56 5.82
CA ALA A 342 3.76 34.97 6.00
C ALA A 342 2.66 36.03 5.83
N LYS A 343 2.88 37.23 6.38
CA LYS A 343 1.99 38.38 6.20
C LYS A 343 1.78 38.76 4.73
N SER A 344 2.86 38.81 3.93
CA SER A 344 2.75 39.15 2.50
C SER A 344 2.00 38.10 1.68
N LEU A 345 2.05 36.83 2.09
CA LEU A 345 1.27 35.76 1.45
C LEU A 345 -0.20 35.81 1.85
N TRP A 346 -0.50 36.26 3.07
CA TRP A 346 -1.87 36.36 3.58
C TRP A 346 -2.62 37.59 3.06
N SER A 347 -1.92 38.70 2.85
CA SER A 347 -2.52 39.90 2.29
C SER A 347 -2.91 39.70 0.83
N VAL A 348 -4.20 39.77 0.53
CA VAL A 348 -4.71 39.88 -0.84
C VAL A 348 -4.48 41.31 -1.32
N VAL A 349 -3.83 41.48 -2.48
CA VAL A 349 -3.78 42.76 -3.21
C VAL A 349 -4.93 42.82 -4.18
#